data_AF-A0A1Y3S748-F1
#
_entry.id   AF-A0A1Y3S748-F1
#
_cell.length_a   1.000
_cell.length_b   1.000
_cell.length_c   1.000
_cell.angle_alpha   90.00
_cell.angle_beta   90.00
_cell.angle_gamma   90.00
#
_symmetry.space_group_name_H-M   'P 1'
#
loop_
_entity.id
_entity.type
_entity.pdbx_description
1 polymer ?
#
loop_
_entity_poly.entity_id
_entity_poly.type
_entity_poly.pdbx_seq_one_letter_code
_entity_poly.pdbx_strand_id
1 'polypeptide(L)'
;KLGQYNGDKEFAYQQYLDNYNKLQSYLGNLQDVNNDEYQKYLDEQEQKRYEQEQQQALQKQKQEMAQAQVDGILQAGVMPSSSLIAASGYSQEYINAMLQYYRQKAAAAARSSSSGGSSSSKSSTTTTTSSGKFSSTAKLVSIPQYGEVSVADAQRLKAAGLVRLTGYDKNGNPMYVPTAKVNDKNIQLSR
;
A
#
# COMPACT_ATOMS: atom_id res chain seq x y z
N LYS A 1 -87.79 4.41 44.07
CA LYS A 1 -86.91 4.86 42.95
C LYS A 1 -85.45 4.39 43.08
N LEU A 2 -85.14 3.33 43.85
CA LEU A 2 -83.76 2.81 44.03
C LEU A 2 -83.28 1.89 42.90
N GLY A 3 -84.18 1.14 42.25
CA GLY A 3 -83.81 0.17 41.21
C GLY A 3 -83.18 0.79 39.95
N GLN A 4 -83.65 1.97 39.53
CA GLN A 4 -83.04 2.70 38.40
C GLN A 4 -81.66 3.28 38.76
N TYR A 5 -81.49 3.81 39.97
CA TYR A 5 -80.21 4.37 40.42
C TYR A 5 -79.09 3.32 40.53
N ASN A 6 -79.44 2.08 40.86
CA ASN A 6 -78.50 0.96 40.92
C ASN A 6 -78.14 0.43 39.52
N GLY A 7 -79.08 0.45 38.57
CA GLY A 7 -78.83 0.09 37.17
C GLY A 7 -77.94 1.11 36.45
N ASP A 8 -78.19 2.40 36.65
CA ASP A 8 -77.38 3.49 36.07
C ASP A 8 -75.96 3.50 36.65
N LYS A 9 -75.80 3.16 37.93
CA LYS A 9 -74.48 3.00 38.56
C LYS A 9 -73.70 1.80 38.01
N GLU A 10 -74.34 0.64 37.86
CA GLU A 10 -73.69 -0.53 37.28
C GLU A 10 -73.31 -0.30 35.82
N PHE A 11 -74.19 0.32 35.02
CA PHE A 11 -73.87 0.67 33.64
C PHE A 11 -72.71 1.66 33.54
N ALA A 12 -72.67 2.69 34.39
CA ALA A 12 -71.57 3.64 34.46
C ALA A 12 -70.25 2.97 34.91
N TYR A 13 -70.32 2.01 35.83
CA TYR A 13 -69.15 1.28 36.31
C TYR A 13 -68.55 0.34 35.25
N GLN A 14 -69.39 -0.38 34.51
CA GLN A 14 -68.94 -1.21 33.38
C GLN A 14 -68.30 -0.36 32.29
N GLN A 15 -68.89 0.78 31.95
CA GLN A 15 -68.30 1.72 30.99
C GLN A 15 -66.97 2.30 31.46
N TYR A 16 -66.81 2.54 32.77
CA TYR A 16 -65.54 2.97 33.33
C TYR A 16 -64.47 1.87 33.22
N LEU A 17 -64.81 0.63 33.56
CA LEU A 17 -63.90 -0.52 33.44
C LEU A 17 -63.43 -0.74 31.99
N ASP A 18 -64.36 -0.68 31.03
CA ASP A 18 -64.03 -0.82 29.62
C ASP A 18 -63.10 0.29 29.13
N ASN A 19 -63.34 1.53 29.54
CA ASN A 19 -62.45 2.65 29.23
C ASN A 19 -61.08 2.51 29.90
N TYR A 20 -61.05 2.02 31.14
CA TYR A 20 -59.81 1.77 31.86
C TYR A 20 -58.95 0.69 31.17
N ASN A 21 -59.56 -0.42 30.77
CA ASN A 21 -58.87 -1.51 30.06
C ASN A 21 -58.32 -1.06 28.69
N LYS A 22 -59.06 -0.22 27.96
CA LYS A 22 -58.58 0.39 26.72
C LYS A 22 -57.38 1.29 26.94
N LEU A 23 -57.41 2.10 28.00
CA LEU A 23 -56.30 2.99 28.33
C LEU A 23 -55.04 2.20 28.71
N GLN A 24 -55.19 1.14 29.51
CA GLN A 24 -54.07 0.24 29.85
C GLN A 24 -53.46 -0.41 28.60
N SER A 25 -54.31 -0.89 27.68
CA SER A 25 -53.84 -1.49 26.42
C SER A 25 -53.10 -0.47 25.55
N TYR A 26 -53.62 0.77 25.47
CA TYR A 26 -52.97 1.84 24.70
C TYR A 26 -51.60 2.21 25.27
N LEU A 27 -51.48 2.32 26.60
CA LEU A 27 -50.21 2.61 27.27
C LEU A 27 -49.18 1.49 27.07
N GLY A 28 -49.60 0.23 27.16
CA GLY A 28 -48.72 -0.92 26.88
C GLY A 28 -48.17 -0.88 25.46
N ASN A 29 -49.04 -0.71 24.46
CA ASN A 29 -48.62 -0.58 23.06
C ASN A 29 -47.66 0.60 22.84
N LEU A 30 -47.90 1.74 23.51
CA LEU A 30 -47.01 2.90 23.39
C LEU A 30 -45.63 2.61 23.96
N GLN A 31 -45.55 1.87 25.06
CA GLN A 31 -44.31 1.52 25.71
C GLN A 31 -43.49 0.52 24.88
N ASP A 32 -44.16 -0.45 24.26
CA ASP A 32 -43.52 -1.42 23.35
C ASP A 32 -42.98 -0.72 22.08
N VAL A 33 -43.78 0.16 21.46
CA VAL A 33 -43.35 0.95 20.30
C VAL A 33 -42.15 1.84 20.62
N ASN A 34 -42.15 2.50 21.79
CA ASN A 34 -41.03 3.34 22.20
C ASN A 34 -39.75 2.51 22.44
N ASN A 35 -39.88 1.31 23.00
CA ASN A 35 -38.73 0.42 23.19
C ASN A 35 -38.15 -0.05 21.86
N ASP A 36 -38.99 -0.44 20.90
CA ASP A 36 -38.56 -0.87 19.57
C ASP A 36 -37.85 0.26 18.80
N GLU A 37 -38.38 1.48 18.89
CA GLU A 37 -37.78 2.66 18.25
C GLU A 37 -36.42 3.01 18.89
N TYR A 38 -36.30 2.89 20.21
CA TYR A 38 -35.03 3.08 20.90
C TYR A 38 -33.98 2.04 20.52
N GLN A 39 -34.36 0.76 20.41
CA GLN A 39 -33.43 -0.29 19.94
C GLN A 39 -32.95 -0.02 18.52
N LYS A 40 -33.86 0.34 17.60
CA LYS A 40 -33.48 0.74 16.24
C LYS A 40 -32.50 1.91 16.22
N TYR A 41 -32.69 2.91 17.07
CA TYR A 41 -31.76 4.03 17.18
C TYR A 41 -30.38 3.56 17.65
N LEU A 42 -30.30 2.67 18.65
CA LEU A 42 -29.03 2.11 19.11
C LEU A 42 -28.31 1.34 17.99
N ASP A 43 -29.05 0.49 17.25
CA ASP A 43 -28.53 -0.26 16.11
C ASP A 43 -27.99 0.68 15.01
N GLU A 44 -28.72 1.75 14.70
CA GLU A 44 -28.31 2.74 13.70
C GLU A 44 -27.04 3.49 14.15
N GLN A 45 -26.94 3.85 15.43
CA GLN A 45 -25.72 4.47 15.97
C GLN A 45 -24.52 3.52 15.91
N GLU A 46 -24.72 2.24 16.22
CA GLU A 46 -23.68 1.23 16.10
C GLU A 46 -23.22 1.05 14.65
N GLN A 47 -24.18 0.98 13.71
CA GLN A 47 -23.86 0.88 12.29
C GLN A 47 -23.05 2.11 11.81
N LYS A 48 -23.46 3.33 12.18
CA LYS A 48 -22.72 4.55 11.83
C LYS A 48 -21.30 4.53 12.37
N ARG A 49 -21.12 4.07 13.61
CA ARG A 49 -19.80 3.95 14.25
C ARG A 49 -18.92 2.94 13.50
N TYR A 50 -19.49 1.78 13.15
CA TYR A 50 -18.80 0.75 12.37
C TYR A 50 -18.37 1.23 10.98
N GLU A 51 -19.27 1.90 10.26
CA GLU A 51 -18.97 2.48 8.95
C GLU A 51 -17.87 3.55 9.02
N GLN A 52 -17.90 4.39 10.07
CA GLN A 52 -16.87 5.39 10.30
C GLN A 52 -15.50 4.75 10.60
N GLU A 53 -15.46 3.70 11.41
CA GLU A 53 -14.24 2.97 11.73
C GLU A 53 -13.64 2.30 10.48
N GLN A 54 -14.47 1.66 9.66
CA GLN A 54 -14.07 1.07 8.37
C GLN A 54 -13.46 2.13 7.43
N GLN A 55 -14.08 3.31 7.33
CA GLN A 55 -13.56 4.40 6.51
C GLN A 55 -12.21 4.91 7.02
N GLN A 56 -12.04 5.03 8.34
CA GLN A 56 -10.76 5.41 8.94
C GLN A 56 -9.69 4.34 8.71
N ALA A 57 -10.03 3.06 8.86
CA ALA A 57 -9.12 1.95 8.60
C ALA A 57 -8.65 1.96 7.13
N LEU A 58 -9.55 2.18 6.18
CA LEU A 58 -9.21 2.29 4.76
C LEU A 58 -8.30 3.49 4.48
N GLN A 59 -8.55 4.63 5.11
CA GLN A 59 -7.69 5.81 4.98
C GLN A 59 -6.28 5.55 5.54
N LYS A 60 -6.17 4.95 6.72
CA LYS A 60 -4.89 4.54 7.30
C LYS A 60 -4.14 3.58 6.39
N GLN A 61 -4.82 2.55 5.88
CA GLN A 61 -4.22 1.60 4.93
C GLN A 61 -3.69 2.30 3.67
N LYS A 62 -4.44 3.25 3.10
CA LYS A 62 -3.98 4.03 1.94
C LYS A 62 -2.74 4.86 2.27
N GLN A 63 -2.72 5.49 3.43
CA GLN A 63 -1.58 6.27 3.90
C GLN A 63 -0.34 5.39 4.11
N GLU A 64 -0.49 4.23 4.75
CA GLU A 64 0.59 3.25 4.95
C GLU A 64 1.18 2.75 3.63
N MET A 65 0.32 2.49 2.62
CA MET A 65 0.80 2.12 1.30
C MET A 65 1.56 3.27 0.61
N ALA A 66 1.13 4.51 0.79
CA ALA A 66 1.84 5.68 0.27
C ALA A 66 3.19 5.86 0.97
N GLN A 67 3.26 5.67 2.29
CA GLN A 67 4.50 5.69 3.07
C GLN A 67 5.49 4.63 2.57
N ALA A 68 5.06 3.39 2.40
CA ALA A 68 5.91 2.32 1.90
C ALA A 68 6.46 2.62 0.49
N GLN A 69 5.65 3.23 -0.38
CA GLN A 69 6.12 3.66 -1.70
C GLN A 69 7.13 4.82 -1.61
N VAL A 70 6.89 5.80 -0.75
CA VAL A 70 7.82 6.90 -0.49
C VAL A 70 9.16 6.35 0.00
N ASP A 71 9.15 5.43 0.96
CA ASP A 71 10.35 4.81 1.52
C ASP A 71 11.16 4.05 0.47
N GLY A 72 10.49 3.28 -0.39
CA GLY A 72 11.14 2.57 -1.49
C GLY A 72 11.82 3.53 -2.49
N ILE A 73 11.17 4.65 -2.80
CA ILE A 73 11.74 5.68 -3.69
C ILE A 73 12.94 6.39 -3.02
N LEU A 74 12.83 6.70 -1.73
CA LEU A 74 13.91 7.29 -0.96
C LEU A 74 15.13 6.36 -0.87
N GLN A 75 14.90 5.07 -0.66
CA GLN A 75 15.95 4.05 -0.63
C GLN A 75 16.68 3.95 -1.97
N ALA A 76 15.99 4.18 -3.09
CA ALA A 76 16.60 4.28 -4.41
C ALA A 76 17.41 5.58 -4.62
N GLY A 77 17.39 6.52 -3.66
CA GLY A 77 18.10 7.79 -3.72
C GLY A 77 17.41 8.84 -4.60
N VAL A 78 16.13 8.63 -4.92
CA VAL A 78 15.31 9.52 -5.77
C VAL A 78 14.27 10.25 -4.90
N MET A 79 13.86 11.44 -5.33
CA MET A 79 12.83 12.21 -4.62
C MET A 79 11.43 11.69 -5.01
N PRO A 80 10.56 11.34 -4.05
CA PRO A 80 9.17 11.00 -4.34
C PRO A 80 8.38 12.20 -4.90
N SER A 81 7.27 11.92 -5.57
CA SER A 81 6.40 12.99 -6.10
C SER A 81 5.68 13.73 -4.97
N SER A 82 5.37 15.01 -5.19
CA SER A 82 4.66 15.85 -4.20
C SER A 82 3.32 15.26 -3.77
N SER A 83 2.59 14.62 -4.68
CA SER A 83 1.32 13.94 -4.39
C SER A 83 1.53 12.73 -3.48
N LEU A 84 2.58 11.94 -3.70
CA LEU A 84 2.90 10.79 -2.84
C LEU A 84 3.35 11.23 -1.45
N ILE A 85 4.15 12.30 -1.37
CA ILE A 85 4.59 12.89 -0.10
C ILE A 85 3.37 13.35 0.68
N ALA A 86 2.46 14.11 0.06
CA ALA A 86 1.22 14.55 0.70
C ALA A 86 0.36 13.36 1.17
N ALA A 87 0.22 12.31 0.34
CA ALA A 87 -0.56 11.12 0.69
C ALA A 87 0.06 10.28 1.82
N SER A 88 1.40 10.26 1.94
CA SER A 88 2.11 9.56 3.00
C SER A 88 1.99 10.26 4.37
N GLY A 89 1.75 11.57 4.36
CA GLY A 89 1.75 12.40 5.57
C GLY A 89 3.15 12.68 6.13
N TYR A 90 4.21 12.33 5.42
CA TYR A 90 5.58 12.70 5.81
C TYR A 90 5.86 14.17 5.58
N SER A 91 6.61 14.78 6.50
CA SER A 91 7.05 16.16 6.36
C SER A 91 8.15 16.28 5.31
N GLN A 92 8.21 17.44 4.67
CA GLN A 92 9.21 17.69 3.62
C GLN A 92 10.64 17.62 4.20
N GLU A 93 10.83 18.03 5.46
CA GLU A 93 12.10 17.97 6.17
C GLU A 93 12.56 16.52 6.37
N TYR A 94 11.63 15.63 6.74
CA TYR A 94 11.91 14.21 6.90
C TYR A 94 12.35 13.58 5.58
N ILE A 95 11.60 13.83 4.50
CA ILE A 95 11.92 13.36 3.14
C ILE A 95 13.31 13.83 2.70
N ASN A 96 13.61 15.12 2.88
CA ASN A 96 14.88 15.71 2.48
C ASN A 96 16.06 15.12 3.27
N ALA A 97 15.92 14.95 4.58
CA ALA A 97 16.95 14.35 5.42
C ALA A 97 17.22 12.90 5.01
N MET A 98 16.16 12.11 4.76
CA MET A 98 16.29 10.71 4.39
C MET A 98 16.89 10.54 2.99
N LEU A 99 16.53 11.41 2.05
CA LEU A 99 17.12 11.45 0.71
C LEU A 99 18.63 11.73 0.77
N GLN A 100 19.07 12.69 1.59
CA GLN A 100 20.48 12.99 1.77
C GLN A 100 21.24 11.79 2.35
N TYR A 101 20.67 11.12 3.35
CA TYR A 101 21.23 9.92 3.94
C TYR A 101 21.43 8.80 2.90
N TYR A 102 20.40 8.46 2.13
CA TYR A 102 20.50 7.39 1.12
C TYR A 102 21.47 7.74 -0.01
N ARG A 103 21.53 9.00 -0.44
CA ARG A 103 22.51 9.47 -1.43
C ARG A 103 23.95 9.37 -0.91
N GLN A 104 24.19 9.77 0.34
CA GLN A 104 25.51 9.65 0.96
C GLN A 104 25.91 8.18 1.12
N LYS A 105 24.98 7.31 1.52
CA LYS A 105 25.20 5.87 1.63
C LYS A 105 25.56 5.24 0.28
N ALA A 106 24.84 5.60 -0.79
CA ALA A 106 25.17 5.15 -2.14
C ALA A 106 26.55 5.66 -2.60
N ALA A 107 26.89 6.92 -2.32
CA ALA A 107 28.20 7.50 -2.65
C ALA A 107 29.35 6.87 -1.85
N ALA A 108 29.13 6.54 -0.57
CA ALA A 108 30.09 5.86 0.28
C ALA A 108 30.33 4.41 -0.18
N ALA A 109 29.27 3.70 -0.59
CA ALA A 109 29.38 2.36 -1.18
C ALA A 109 30.15 2.39 -2.52
N ALA A 110 29.94 3.43 -3.35
CA ALA A 110 30.74 3.63 -4.55
C ALA A 110 32.22 3.88 -4.20
N ARG A 111 32.51 4.67 -3.16
CA ARG A 111 33.88 4.94 -2.70
C ARG A 111 34.58 3.73 -2.11
N SER A 112 33.89 2.88 -1.33
CA SER A 112 34.46 1.64 -0.79
C SER A 112 34.69 0.57 -1.86
N SER A 113 33.99 0.64 -2.99
CA SER A 113 34.31 -0.17 -4.18
C SER A 113 35.52 0.33 -4.99
N SER A 114 36.05 1.52 -4.67
CA SER A 114 37.19 2.16 -5.37
C SER A 114 38.51 2.15 -4.60
N SER A 115 38.58 1.56 -3.40
CA SER A 115 39.76 1.62 -2.52
C SER A 115 40.78 0.49 -2.74
N GLY A 116 40.99 0.05 -3.98
CA GLY A 116 41.96 -1.01 -4.30
C GLY A 116 42.64 -0.75 -5.63
N GLY A 117 43.72 0.03 -5.64
CA GLY A 117 44.53 0.16 -6.86
C GLY A 117 45.49 1.35 -6.93
N SER A 118 46.33 1.55 -5.91
CA SER A 118 47.53 2.39 -6.05
C SER A 118 48.76 1.49 -6.07
N SER A 119 48.95 0.76 -7.18
CA SER A 119 50.22 0.10 -7.48
C SER A 119 51.00 0.97 -8.45
N SER A 120 52.13 1.46 -7.95
CA SER A 120 53.23 2.05 -8.69
C SER A 120 53.71 1.13 -9.82
N SER A 121 53.71 1.60 -11.06
CA SER A 121 54.55 1.03 -12.12
C SER A 121 54.71 1.99 -13.28
N LYS A 122 55.82 2.73 -13.19
CA LYS A 122 56.69 3.20 -14.27
C LYS A 122 56.77 2.17 -15.40
N SER A 123 56.33 2.48 -16.63
CA SER A 123 56.97 2.00 -17.87
C SER A 123 56.36 2.57 -19.15
N SER A 124 57.23 3.18 -19.95
CA SER A 124 57.33 3.13 -21.41
C SER A 124 56.07 3.01 -22.28
N THR A 125 55.86 4.07 -23.07
CA THR A 125 55.41 4.06 -24.47
C THR A 125 55.58 2.71 -25.17
N THR A 126 54.49 2.06 -25.55
CA THR A 126 54.41 1.21 -26.76
C THR A 126 52.97 1.20 -27.26
N THR A 127 52.81 1.67 -28.49
CA THR A 127 51.57 1.76 -29.26
C THR A 127 51.20 0.37 -29.77
N THR A 128 50.06 -0.19 -29.36
CA THR A 128 49.39 -1.27 -30.10
C THR A 128 47.89 -1.22 -29.90
N THR A 129 47.21 -1.12 -31.04
CA THR A 129 45.78 -1.27 -31.31
C THR A 129 45.19 -2.56 -30.73
N SER A 130 44.11 -2.48 -29.94
CA SER A 130 42.95 -3.41 -30.00
C SER A 130 41.98 -3.20 -28.82
N SER A 131 40.71 -2.91 -29.16
CA SER A 131 39.47 -3.22 -28.44
C SER A 131 39.41 -2.92 -26.93
N GLY A 132 38.72 -1.83 -26.60
CA GLY A 132 38.48 -1.32 -25.24
C GLY A 132 37.85 -2.35 -24.30
N LYS A 133 38.54 -2.58 -23.18
CA LYS A 133 38.12 -3.32 -22.00
C LYS A 133 37.51 -2.32 -21.01
N PHE A 134 36.19 -2.12 -21.04
CA PHE A 134 35.48 -1.39 -19.99
C PHE A 134 35.14 -2.37 -18.86
N SER A 135 36.02 -2.46 -17.87
CA SER A 135 35.75 -3.17 -16.62
C SER A 135 34.82 -2.31 -15.76
N SER A 136 33.51 -2.54 -15.87
CA SER A 136 32.56 -2.09 -14.84
C SER A 136 32.28 -3.26 -13.91
N THR A 137 32.47 -3.06 -12.59
CA THR A 137 32.09 -4.02 -11.54
C THR A 137 30.56 -4.12 -11.41
N ALA A 138 29.83 -4.13 -12.53
CA ALA A 138 28.43 -4.45 -12.56
C ALA A 138 28.30 -5.96 -12.38
N LYS A 139 27.44 -6.39 -11.47
CA LYS A 139 27.10 -7.81 -11.33
C LYS A 139 26.43 -8.24 -12.64
N LEU A 140 27.16 -9.00 -13.47
CA LEU A 140 26.67 -9.48 -14.75
C LEU A 140 25.89 -10.78 -14.56
N VAL A 141 24.83 -10.94 -15.34
CA VAL A 141 24.05 -12.17 -15.45
C VAL A 141 24.11 -12.63 -16.90
N SER A 142 24.39 -13.92 -17.09
CA SER A 142 24.42 -14.52 -18.41
C SER A 142 22.99 -14.83 -18.86
N ILE A 143 22.60 -14.26 -20.00
CA ILE A 143 21.31 -14.54 -20.62
C ILE A 143 21.58 -15.13 -22.02
N PRO A 144 21.00 -16.30 -22.35
CA PRO A 144 21.05 -16.84 -23.70
C PRO A 144 20.59 -15.78 -24.73
N GLN A 145 21.20 -15.74 -25.92
CA GLN A 145 20.99 -14.72 -26.97
C GLN A 145 21.50 -13.30 -26.68
N TYR A 146 21.55 -12.85 -25.42
CA TYR A 146 21.96 -11.49 -25.06
C TYR A 146 23.40 -11.37 -24.52
N GLY A 147 23.99 -12.48 -24.06
CA GLY A 147 25.34 -12.51 -23.49
C GLY A 147 25.35 -12.14 -22.00
N GLU A 148 26.51 -11.69 -21.52
CA GLU A 148 26.61 -11.11 -20.17
C GLU A 148 26.01 -9.71 -20.17
N VAL A 149 24.98 -9.51 -19.34
CA VAL A 149 24.31 -8.22 -19.20
C VAL A 149 24.22 -7.85 -17.73
N SER A 150 24.20 -6.56 -17.41
CA SER A 150 24.01 -6.11 -16.03
C SER A 150 22.64 -6.57 -15.49
N VAL A 151 22.52 -6.82 -14.18
CA VAL A 151 21.21 -7.14 -13.56
C VAL A 151 20.16 -6.08 -13.87
N ALA A 152 20.56 -4.80 -13.95
CA ALA A 152 19.67 -3.70 -14.30
C ALA A 152 19.14 -3.84 -15.74
N ASP A 153 20.01 -4.16 -16.70
CA ASP A 153 19.59 -4.38 -18.09
C ASP A 153 18.78 -5.66 -18.26
N ALA A 154 19.08 -6.72 -17.50
CA ALA A 154 18.27 -7.94 -17.45
C ALA A 154 16.83 -7.66 -16.98
N GLN A 155 16.65 -6.77 -16.00
CA GLN A 155 15.31 -6.34 -15.56
C GLN A 155 14.59 -5.53 -16.64
N ARG A 156 15.29 -4.69 -17.41
CA ARG A 156 14.71 -3.95 -18.54
C ARG A 156 14.27 -4.89 -19.65
N LEU A 157 15.07 -5.92 -19.96
CA LEU A 157 14.70 -6.98 -20.90
C LEU A 157 13.47 -7.77 -20.40
N LYS A 158 13.39 -8.05 -19.10
CA LYS A 158 12.23 -8.70 -18.48
C LYS A 158 10.99 -7.82 -18.60
N ALA A 159 11.10 -6.52 -18.29
CA ALA A 159 10.01 -5.55 -18.40
C ALA A 159 9.53 -5.38 -19.85
N ALA A 160 10.43 -5.49 -20.83
CA ALA A 160 10.09 -5.51 -22.25
C ALA A 160 9.43 -6.84 -22.69
N GLY A 161 9.47 -7.87 -21.84
CA GLY A 161 8.93 -9.20 -22.11
C GLY A 161 9.82 -10.07 -23.00
N LEU A 162 11.09 -9.69 -23.17
CA LEU A 162 12.09 -10.38 -24.01
C LEU A 162 12.75 -11.55 -23.28
N VAL A 163 12.76 -11.49 -21.94
CA VAL A 163 13.30 -12.54 -21.09
C VAL A 163 12.35 -12.77 -19.91
N ARG A 164 12.38 -13.98 -19.34
CA ARG A 164 11.63 -14.33 -18.13
C ARG A 164 12.59 -14.86 -17.06
N LEU A 165 12.30 -14.52 -15.80
CA LEU A 165 13.07 -15.02 -14.65
C LEU A 165 12.67 -16.48 -14.40
N THR A 166 13.65 -17.38 -14.37
CA THR A 166 13.43 -18.82 -14.12
C THR A 166 13.81 -19.25 -12.71
N GLY A 167 14.67 -18.49 -12.04
CA GLY A 167 15.12 -18.81 -10.69
C GLY A 167 16.36 -18.01 -10.30
N TYR A 168 17.07 -18.51 -9.31
CA TYR A 168 18.35 -17.96 -8.86
C TYR A 168 19.42 -19.04 -8.91
N ASP A 169 20.64 -18.66 -9.29
CA ASP A 169 21.78 -19.57 -9.25
C ASP A 169 22.23 -19.86 -7.80
N LYS A 170 23.19 -20.77 -7.63
CA LYS A 170 23.82 -21.11 -6.35
C LYS A 170 24.51 -19.93 -5.64
N ASN A 171 24.72 -18.82 -6.34
CA ASN A 171 25.32 -17.59 -5.85
C ASN A 171 24.26 -16.50 -5.58
N GLY A 172 22.97 -16.83 -5.69
CA GLY A 172 21.84 -15.92 -5.48
C GLY A 172 21.61 -14.93 -6.63
N ASN A 173 22.14 -15.18 -7.83
CA ASN A 173 21.98 -14.32 -8.99
C ASN A 173 20.74 -14.71 -9.79
N PRO A 174 19.93 -13.75 -10.26
CA PRO A 174 18.74 -14.06 -11.03
C PRO A 174 19.11 -14.68 -12.38
N MET A 175 18.50 -15.82 -12.70
CA MET A 175 18.65 -16.52 -13.97
C MET A 175 17.49 -16.19 -14.89
N TYR A 176 17.80 -15.77 -16.12
CA TYR A 176 16.80 -15.41 -17.12
C TYR A 176 16.92 -16.29 -18.36
N VAL A 177 15.78 -16.58 -18.98
CA VAL A 177 15.73 -17.23 -20.30
C VAL A 177 14.97 -16.35 -21.30
N PRO A 178 15.39 -16.32 -22.57
CA PRO A 178 14.68 -15.60 -23.62
C PRO A 178 13.25 -16.11 -23.81
N THR A 179 12.38 -15.21 -24.27
CA THR A 179 11.05 -15.53 -24.77
C THR A 179 11.06 -15.49 -26.30
N ALA A 180 10.02 -16.02 -26.95
CA ALA A 180 9.87 -15.96 -28.41
C ALA A 180 9.54 -14.55 -28.94
N LYS A 181 9.57 -13.52 -28.08
CA LYS A 181 9.22 -12.15 -28.44
C LYS A 181 10.38 -11.48 -29.15
N VAL A 182 10.12 -10.89 -30.32
CA VAL A 182 11.12 -10.14 -31.09
C VAL A 182 11.36 -8.78 -30.43
N ASN A 183 12.61 -8.32 -30.45
CA ASN A 183 12.99 -7.05 -29.85
C ASN A 183 12.58 -5.86 -30.72
N ASP A 184 11.35 -5.39 -30.53
CA ASP A 184 10.81 -4.23 -31.25
C ASP A 184 11.28 -2.88 -30.67
N LYS A 185 11.93 -2.89 -29.50
CA LYS A 185 12.45 -1.70 -28.82
C LYS A 185 13.96 -1.71 -28.88
N ASN A 186 14.58 -0.65 -29.42
CA ASN A 186 16.04 -0.54 -29.43
C ASN A 186 16.57 -0.29 -28.00
N ILE A 187 16.65 -1.37 -27.21
CA ILE A 187 17.15 -1.36 -25.84
C ILE A 187 18.67 -1.35 -25.90
N GLN A 188 19.27 -0.22 -25.57
CA GLN A 188 20.71 -0.14 -25.37
C GLN A 188 21.07 -0.94 -24.11
N LEU A 189 21.86 -1.99 -24.30
CA LEU A 189 22.44 -2.81 -23.25
C LEU A 189 23.84 -2.29 -22.96
N SER A 190 24.14 -1.99 -21.71
CA SER A 190 25.50 -1.65 -21.29
C SER A 190 26.28 -2.94 -21.17
N ARG A 191 27.17 -3.20 -22.13
CA ARG A 191 28.12 -4.34 -22.12
C ARG A 191 29.42 -3.93 -21.47
#